data_AF-A0A354CPB7-F1
#
_entry.id   AF-A0A354CPB7-F1
#
_cell.length_a   1.000
_cell.length_b   1.000
_cell.length_c   1.000
_cell.angle_alpha   90.00
_cell.angle_beta   90.00
_cell.angle_gamma   90.00
#
_symmetry.space_group_name_H-M   'P 1'
#
loop_
_entity.id
_entity.type
_entity.pdbx_description
1 polymer ?
#
loop_
_entity_poly.entity_id
_entity_poly.type
_entity_poly.pdbx_seq_one_letter_code
_entity_poly.pdbx_strand_id
1 'polypeptide(L)'
;QQLLKNNVFNAYNESTSEKIKRKIQEQYLAVKLETTMSKDKILENYLNTINLGNGYLGVQAAANGYFDKDVSELTISECAVIASITQNPSGYNPINYPEKNQRRQRVCLENLRDQGYISEAQYQEAIADDVYARIQDLHTEESASTYSYFVDE
;
A
#
# COMPACT_ATOMS: atom_id res chain seq x y z
N GLN A 1 7.51 -7.47 -7.98
CA GLN A 1 6.67 -7.82 -9.14
C GLN A 1 5.26 -7.16 -9.13
N GLN A 2 5.01 -6.11 -8.34
CA GLN A 2 3.71 -5.39 -8.30
C GLN A 2 3.76 -3.96 -8.86
N LEU A 3 4.95 -3.42 -9.13
CA LEU A 3 5.15 -2.06 -9.63
C LEU A 3 4.59 -1.75 -11.02
N LEU A 4 4.49 -2.77 -11.89
CA LEU A 4 4.17 -2.57 -13.30
C LEU A 4 2.67 -2.71 -13.62
N LYS A 5 1.83 -3.03 -12.62
CA LYS A 5 0.41 -3.30 -12.84
C LYS A 5 -0.50 -2.06 -12.82
N ASN A 6 -0.05 -0.92 -12.28
CA ASN A 6 -0.95 0.21 -12.01
C ASN A 6 -1.03 1.27 -13.11
N ASN A 7 -0.24 1.18 -14.21
CA ASN A 7 -0.22 2.22 -15.25
C ASN A 7 -0.97 1.91 -16.55
N VAL A 8 -1.56 0.72 -16.73
CA VAL A 8 -2.13 0.34 -18.04
C VAL A 8 -3.50 -0.33 -17.86
N PHE A 9 -4.51 0.46 -17.51
CA PHE A 9 -5.91 0.08 -17.73
C PHE A 9 -6.19 0.13 -19.25
N ASN A 10 -5.79 -0.90 -19.99
CA ASN A 10 -6.18 -1.15 -21.39
C ASN A 10 -5.98 -2.65 -21.77
N ALA A 11 -6.15 -3.56 -20.81
CA ALA A 11 -5.76 -4.97 -20.96
C ALA A 11 -6.93 -5.91 -21.30
N TYR A 12 -7.89 -5.52 -22.14
CA TYR A 12 -9.02 -6.41 -22.47
C TYR A 12 -8.97 -7.10 -23.83
N ASN A 13 -7.97 -6.87 -24.70
CA ASN A 13 -7.83 -7.61 -25.97
C ASN A 13 -6.37 -7.73 -26.45
N GLU A 14 -5.46 -8.22 -25.62
CA GLU A 14 -4.11 -8.54 -26.13
C GLU A 14 -4.00 -9.99 -26.61
N SER A 15 -3.53 -10.12 -27.85
CA SER A 15 -3.07 -11.38 -28.41
C SER A 15 -1.92 -11.98 -27.57
N THR A 16 -1.76 -13.29 -27.60
CA THR A 16 -0.69 -14.00 -26.86
C THR A 16 0.70 -13.45 -27.20
N SER A 17 0.92 -12.97 -28.43
CA SER A 17 2.17 -12.35 -28.88
C SER A 17 2.41 -10.97 -28.25
N GLU A 18 1.38 -10.16 -28.05
CA GLU A 18 1.50 -8.85 -27.37
C GLU A 18 1.82 -9.02 -25.88
N LYS A 19 1.20 -10.01 -25.22
CA LYS A 19 1.53 -10.38 -23.83
C LYS A 19 2.99 -10.82 -23.67
N ILE A 20 3.50 -11.61 -24.62
CA ILE A 20 4.90 -12.07 -24.63
C ILE A 20 5.85 -10.90 -24.87
N LYS A 21 5.55 -10.02 -25.85
CA LYS A 21 6.36 -8.83 -26.15
C LYS A 21 6.45 -7.89 -24.95
N ARG A 22 5.33 -7.62 -24.26
CA ARG A 22 5.32 -6.83 -23.02
C ARG A 22 6.18 -7.49 -21.94
N LYS A 23 6.02 -8.79 -21.70
CA LYS A 23 6.84 -9.50 -20.70
C LYS A 23 8.34 -9.47 -21.00
N ILE A 24 8.73 -9.51 -22.27
CA ILE A 24 10.15 -9.39 -22.68
C ILE A 24 10.65 -7.96 -22.44
N GLN A 25 9.82 -6.94 -22.72
CA GLN A 25 10.16 -5.54 -22.44
C GLN A 25 10.27 -5.26 -20.93
N GLU A 26 9.37 -5.82 -20.11
CA GLU A 26 9.42 -5.72 -18.64
C GLU A 26 10.71 -6.33 -18.09
N GLN A 27 11.11 -7.51 -18.59
CA GLN A 27 12.36 -8.16 -18.20
C GLN A 27 13.59 -7.36 -18.64
N TYR A 28 13.62 -6.86 -19.89
CA TYR A 28 14.70 -6.01 -20.38
C TYR A 28 14.82 -4.72 -19.56
N LEU A 29 13.69 -4.08 -19.23
CA LEU A 29 13.67 -2.85 -18.45
C LEU A 29 14.08 -3.11 -16.99
N ALA A 30 13.67 -4.23 -16.40
CA ALA A 30 14.12 -4.65 -15.06
C ALA A 30 15.64 -4.89 -15.02
N VAL A 31 16.19 -5.62 -16.00
CA VAL A 31 17.65 -5.84 -16.11
C VAL A 31 18.38 -4.51 -16.31
N LYS A 32 17.86 -3.62 -17.16
CA LYS A 32 18.44 -2.29 -17.38
C LYS A 32 18.41 -1.43 -16.11
N LEU A 33 17.32 -1.48 -15.33
CA LEU A 33 17.24 -0.81 -14.03
C LEU A 33 18.29 -1.34 -13.05
N GLU A 34 18.46 -2.66 -12.96
CA GLU A 34 19.47 -3.27 -12.08
C GLU A 34 20.90 -2.93 -12.50
N THR A 35 21.16 -2.69 -13.79
CA THR A 35 22.49 -2.24 -14.27
C THR A 35 22.78 -0.76 -13.98
N THR A 36 21.77 0.04 -13.63
CA THR A 36 21.89 1.49 -13.44
C THR A 36 21.59 1.96 -12.02
N MET A 37 20.96 1.12 -11.18
CA MET A 37 20.62 1.43 -9.78
C MET A 37 20.77 0.20 -8.88
N SER A 38 21.18 0.41 -7.62
CA SER A 38 21.19 -0.67 -6.62
C SER A 38 19.77 -1.13 -6.28
N LYS A 39 19.63 -2.39 -5.84
CA LYS A 39 18.33 -2.96 -5.43
C LYS A 39 17.62 -2.13 -4.36
N ASP A 40 18.37 -1.55 -3.43
CA ASP A 40 17.84 -0.69 -2.39
C ASP A 40 17.21 0.57 -2.96
N LYS A 41 17.84 1.19 -3.98
CA LYS A 41 17.29 2.39 -4.61
C LYS A 41 16.04 2.09 -5.44
N ILE A 42 15.99 0.91 -6.06
CA ILE A 42 14.78 0.42 -6.76
C ILE A 42 13.64 0.23 -5.77
N LEU A 43 13.92 -0.35 -4.61
CA LEU A 43 12.93 -0.55 -3.55
C LEU A 43 12.48 0.79 -2.95
N GLU A 44 13.40 1.71 -2.67
CA GLU A 44 13.07 3.04 -2.17
C GLU A 44 12.13 3.78 -3.15
N ASN A 45 12.48 3.80 -4.45
CA ASN A 45 11.63 4.41 -5.48
C ASN A 45 10.27 3.72 -5.58
N TYR A 46 10.20 2.39 -5.41
CA TYR A 46 8.91 1.69 -5.34
C TYR A 46 8.07 2.19 -4.18
N LEU A 47 8.64 2.14 -2.97
CA LEU A 47 7.95 2.48 -1.74
C LEU A 47 7.52 3.94 -1.72
N ASN A 48 8.19 4.83 -2.46
CA ASN A 48 7.82 6.23 -2.60
C ASN A 48 6.73 6.49 -3.65
N THR A 49 6.39 5.53 -4.51
CA THR A 49 5.48 5.74 -5.65
C THR A 49 4.24 4.87 -5.63
N ILE A 50 4.21 3.80 -4.83
CA ILE A 50 3.05 2.90 -4.75
C ILE A 50 1.82 3.62 -4.20
N ASN A 51 0.67 3.41 -4.84
CA ASN A 51 -0.62 3.84 -4.29
C ASN A 51 -1.05 2.89 -3.17
N LEU A 52 -1.27 3.45 -1.97
CA LEU A 52 -1.64 2.76 -0.75
C LEU A 52 -3.04 3.18 -0.26
N GLY A 53 -3.95 3.48 -1.19
CA GLY A 53 -5.34 3.85 -0.88
C GLY A 53 -5.48 5.34 -0.51
N ASN A 54 -6.70 5.88 -0.63
CA ASN A 54 -7.04 7.27 -0.30
C ASN A 54 -6.12 8.35 -0.91
N GLY A 55 -5.57 8.07 -2.09
CA GLY A 55 -4.65 9.00 -2.76
C GLY A 55 -3.25 9.06 -2.14
N TYR A 56 -2.95 8.25 -1.13
CA TYR A 56 -1.62 8.19 -0.54
C TYR A 56 -0.65 7.48 -1.49
N LEU A 57 0.23 8.27 -2.10
CA LEU A 57 1.32 7.80 -2.95
C LEU A 57 2.60 7.70 -2.12
N GLY A 58 2.97 6.47 -1.82
CA GLY A 58 4.16 6.12 -1.07
C GLY A 58 3.93 5.85 0.42
N VAL A 59 4.85 5.10 1.02
CA VAL A 59 4.74 4.61 2.40
C VAL A 59 4.75 5.72 3.44
N GLN A 60 5.52 6.80 3.23
CA GLN A 60 5.51 7.96 4.13
C GLN A 60 4.14 8.65 4.14
N ALA A 61 3.56 8.86 2.95
CA ALA A 61 2.25 9.49 2.84
C ALA A 61 1.16 8.63 3.50
N ALA A 62 1.24 7.30 3.38
CA ALA A 62 0.34 6.38 4.05
C ALA A 62 0.54 6.35 5.57
N ALA A 63 1.79 6.41 6.06
CA ALA A 63 2.10 6.47 7.49
C ALA A 63 1.50 7.72 8.13
N ASN A 64 1.72 8.89 7.51
CA ASN A 64 1.12 10.14 7.94
C ASN A 64 -0.41 10.09 7.85
N GLY A 65 -0.95 9.62 6.72
CA GLY A 65 -2.39 9.65 6.44
C GLY A 65 -3.22 8.70 7.31
N TYR A 66 -2.74 7.47 7.55
CA TYR A 66 -3.48 6.50 8.35
C TYR A 66 -3.18 6.60 9.85
N PHE A 67 -1.96 6.96 10.25
CA PHE A 67 -1.51 6.84 11.64
C PHE A 67 -0.95 8.14 12.25
N ASP A 68 -0.83 9.22 11.47
CA ASP A 68 -0.18 10.48 11.88
C ASP A 68 1.23 10.25 12.45
N LYS A 69 2.01 9.41 11.75
CA LYS A 69 3.36 9.01 12.15
C LYS A 69 4.35 9.08 11.00
N ASP A 70 5.61 9.32 11.36
CA ASP A 70 6.70 9.07 10.43
C ASP A 70 6.81 7.56 10.11
N VAL A 71 7.23 7.23 8.88
CA VAL A 71 7.36 5.82 8.46
C VAL A 71 8.33 5.03 9.37
N SER A 72 9.33 5.70 9.95
CA SER A 72 10.31 5.09 10.84
C SER A 72 9.77 4.78 12.24
N GLU A 73 8.61 5.33 12.60
CA GLU A 73 7.96 5.19 13.91
C GLU A 73 6.82 4.17 13.90
N LEU A 74 6.53 3.58 12.75
CA LEU A 74 5.46 2.59 12.61
C LEU A 74 5.76 1.32 13.39
N THR A 75 4.73 0.81 14.06
CA THR A 75 4.79 -0.52 14.68
C THR A 75 4.72 -1.63 13.63
N ILE A 76 5.01 -2.87 14.02
CA ILE A 76 4.89 -4.05 13.15
C ILE A 76 3.44 -4.22 12.66
N SER A 77 2.46 -4.00 13.53
CA SER A 77 1.03 -4.07 13.20
C SER A 77 0.63 -3.02 12.16
N GLU A 78 1.09 -1.77 12.32
CA GLU A 78 0.84 -0.65 11.40
C GLU A 78 1.52 -0.87 10.05
N CYS A 79 2.78 -1.33 10.06
CA CYS A 79 3.49 -1.76 8.86
C CYS A 79 2.72 -2.84 8.10
N ALA A 80 2.18 -3.84 8.81
CA ALA A 80 1.41 -4.93 8.21
C ALA A 80 0.07 -4.46 7.63
N VAL A 81 -0.58 -3.45 8.22
CA VAL A 81 -1.79 -2.81 7.66
C VAL A 81 -1.46 -2.17 6.32
N ILE A 82 -0.40 -1.36 6.25
CA ILE A 82 0.02 -0.67 5.01
C ILE A 82 0.45 -1.68 3.94
N ALA A 83 1.26 -2.68 4.31
CA ALA A 83 1.71 -3.73 3.40
C ALA A 83 0.54 -4.51 2.78
N SER A 84 -0.54 -4.72 3.54
CA SER A 84 -1.74 -5.43 3.07
C SER A 84 -2.48 -4.71 1.94
N ILE A 85 -2.31 -3.38 1.83
CA ILE A 85 -2.95 -2.55 0.81
C ILE A 85 -2.37 -2.83 -0.58
N THR A 86 -1.06 -3.10 -0.66
CA THR A 86 -0.28 -3.21 -1.91
C THR A 86 -0.86 -4.17 -2.95
N GLN A 87 -1.55 -5.22 -2.52
CA GLN A 87 -2.14 -6.22 -3.43
C GLN A 87 -3.38 -5.70 -4.15
N ASN A 88 -4.20 -4.89 -3.47
CA ASN A 88 -5.41 -4.30 -4.02
C ASN A 88 -5.74 -3.01 -3.24
N PRO A 89 -5.18 -1.86 -3.68
CA PRO A 89 -5.30 -0.62 -2.92
C PRO A 89 -6.74 -0.18 -2.65
N SER A 90 -7.63 -0.37 -3.63
CA SER A 90 -9.05 -0.06 -3.47
C SER A 90 -9.77 -1.06 -2.57
N GLY A 91 -9.52 -2.36 -2.73
CA GLY A 91 -10.24 -3.42 -2.02
C GLY A 91 -9.75 -3.72 -0.60
N TYR A 92 -8.53 -3.30 -0.27
CA TYR A 92 -7.91 -3.43 1.05
C TYR A 92 -7.65 -2.08 1.72
N ASN A 93 -8.30 -1.03 1.25
CA ASN A 93 -8.31 0.25 1.95
C ASN A 93 -8.79 0.03 3.40
N PRO A 94 -7.99 0.38 4.42
CA PRO A 94 -8.32 0.05 5.81
C PRO A 94 -9.41 0.97 6.40
N ILE A 95 -9.68 2.12 5.79
CA ILE A 95 -10.78 3.02 6.17
C ILE A 95 -12.11 2.48 5.62
N ASN A 96 -12.14 2.15 4.33
CA ASN A 96 -13.37 1.71 3.68
C ASN A 96 -13.69 0.22 3.91
N TYR A 97 -12.66 -0.63 4.08
CA TYR A 97 -12.80 -2.08 4.20
C TYR A 97 -11.89 -2.66 5.30
N PRO A 98 -12.03 -2.20 6.57
CA PRO A 98 -11.15 -2.60 7.68
C PRO A 98 -11.07 -4.11 7.86
N GLU A 99 -12.20 -4.83 7.81
CA GLU A 99 -12.18 -6.29 7.97
C GLU A 99 -11.41 -7.03 6.86
N LYS A 100 -11.49 -6.54 5.62
CA LYS A 100 -10.75 -7.15 4.50
C LYS A 100 -9.26 -6.92 4.66
N ASN A 101 -8.88 -5.70 5.07
CA ASN A 101 -7.50 -5.38 5.39
C ASN A 101 -7.01 -6.23 6.58
N GLN A 102 -7.79 -6.38 7.65
CA GLN A 102 -7.43 -7.17 8.84
C GLN A 102 -7.14 -8.62 8.52
N ARG A 103 -8.01 -9.28 7.73
CA ARG A 103 -7.73 -10.65 7.27
C ARG A 103 -6.42 -10.74 6.51
N ARG A 104 -6.10 -9.72 5.71
CA ARG A 104 -4.86 -9.69 4.94
C ARG A 104 -3.63 -9.37 5.81
N GLN A 105 -3.79 -8.48 6.79
CA GLN A 105 -2.77 -8.10 7.77
C GLN A 105 -2.32 -9.31 8.58
N ARG A 106 -3.25 -10.16 9.03
CA ARG A 106 -2.92 -11.43 9.70
C ARG A 106 -2.06 -12.34 8.83
N VAL A 107 -2.45 -12.53 7.56
CA VAL A 107 -1.65 -13.31 6.61
C VAL A 107 -0.25 -12.70 6.41
N CYS A 108 -0.14 -11.36 6.40
CA CYS A 108 1.17 -10.70 6.33
C CYS A 108 2.04 -11.00 7.56
N LEU A 109 1.46 -10.89 8.76
CA LEU A 109 2.16 -11.15 10.02
C LEU A 109 2.58 -12.63 10.14
N GLU A 110 1.70 -13.56 9.77
CA GLU A 110 2.01 -15.00 9.71
C GLU A 110 3.21 -15.25 8.80
N ASN A 111 3.21 -14.68 7.60
CA ASN A 111 4.33 -14.83 6.67
C ASN A 111 5.64 -14.22 7.19
N LEU A 112 5.58 -13.09 7.91
CA LEU A 112 6.78 -12.47 8.51
C LEU A 112 7.37 -13.37 9.60
N ARG A 113 6.51 -13.96 10.44
CA ARG A 113 6.92 -14.92 11.47
C ARG A 113 7.52 -16.17 10.84
N ASP A 114 6.82 -16.78 9.89
CA ASP A 114 7.22 -18.06 9.29
C ASP A 114 8.55 -17.94 8.52
N GLN A 115 8.87 -16.75 8.00
CA GLN A 115 10.15 -16.44 7.38
C GLN A 115 11.23 -15.96 8.37
N GLY A 116 10.91 -15.82 9.66
CA GLY A 116 11.84 -15.42 10.71
C GLY A 116 12.19 -13.93 10.76
N TYR A 117 11.40 -13.06 10.10
CA TYR A 117 11.58 -11.60 10.19
C TYR A 117 11.09 -11.01 11.52
N ILE A 118 10.12 -11.67 12.16
CA ILE A 118 9.62 -11.32 13.50
C ILE A 118 9.62 -12.56 14.39
N SER A 119 9.79 -12.35 15.69
CA SER A 119 9.65 -13.41 16.70
C SER A 119 8.18 -13.76 16.95
N GLU A 120 7.93 -14.94 17.54
CA GLU A 120 6.57 -15.32 17.98
C GLU A 120 5.99 -14.29 18.97
N ALA A 121 6.81 -13.74 19.86
CA ALA A 121 6.36 -12.71 20.80
C ALA A 121 5.87 -11.44 20.09
N GLN A 122 6.64 -10.95 19.12
CA GLN A 122 6.26 -9.79 18.31
C GLN A 122 5.02 -10.06 17.44
N TYR A 123 4.88 -11.29 16.94
CA TYR A 123 3.68 -11.70 16.20
C TYR A 123 2.44 -11.64 17.09
N GLN A 124 2.51 -12.20 18.31
CA GLN A 124 1.39 -12.17 19.25
C GLN A 124 1.04 -10.75 19.69
N GLU A 125 2.05 -9.90 19.94
CA GLU A 125 1.86 -8.47 20.23
C GLU A 125 1.13 -7.76 19.07
N ALA A 126 1.59 -7.97 17.83
CA ALA A 126 1.00 -7.33 16.65
C ALA A 126 -0.43 -7.81 16.34
N ILE A 127 -0.78 -9.06 16.68
CA ILE A 127 -2.13 -9.60 16.53
C ILE A 127 -3.08 -9.11 17.62
N ALA A 128 -2.57 -8.90 18.83
CA ALA A 128 -3.36 -8.39 19.96
C ALA A 128 -3.59 -6.87 19.87
N ASP A 129 -2.79 -6.16 19.10
CA ASP A 129 -2.93 -4.72 18.88
C ASP A 129 -4.18 -4.37 18.07
N ASP A 130 -5.05 -3.54 18.65
CA ASP A 130 -6.19 -2.94 17.95
C ASP A 130 -5.74 -1.74 17.10
N VAL A 131 -4.98 -2.05 16.05
CA VAL A 131 -4.41 -1.06 15.14
C VAL A 131 -5.48 -0.27 14.37
N TYR A 132 -6.64 -0.88 14.10
CA TYR A 132 -7.71 -0.26 13.31
C TYR A 132 -8.42 0.86 14.07
N ALA A 133 -8.45 0.79 15.41
CA ALA A 133 -9.00 1.86 16.25
C ALA A 133 -8.19 3.17 16.19
N ARG A 134 -6.93 3.13 15.73
CA ARG A 134 -6.06 4.31 15.61
C ARG A 134 -6.03 4.91 14.20
N ILE A 135 -6.73 4.31 13.24
CA ILE A 135 -6.71 4.78 11.86
C ILE A 135 -7.48 6.10 11.76
N GLN A 136 -6.81 7.13 11.27
CA GLN A 136 -7.40 8.44 11.03
C GLN A 136 -8.31 8.39 9.81
N ASP A 137 -9.59 8.71 9.96
CA ASP A 137 -10.48 8.93 8.81
C ASP A 137 -10.56 10.43 8.50
N LEU A 138 -9.64 10.90 7.68
CA LEU A 138 -9.59 12.30 7.24
C LEU A 138 -10.82 12.73 6.42
N HIS A 139 -11.68 11.81 5.95
CA HIS A 139 -12.83 12.13 5.08
C HIS A 139 -14.17 12.30 5.80
N THR A 140 -14.27 12.04 7.11
CA THR A 140 -15.52 12.28 7.84
C THR A 140 -15.78 13.78 8.12
N GLU A 141 -14.76 14.64 8.10
CA GLU A 141 -14.91 16.08 8.37
C GLU A 141 -15.35 16.92 7.13
N GLU A 142 -15.08 16.48 5.90
CA GLU A 142 -15.45 17.26 4.69
C GLU A 142 -16.94 17.19 4.33
N SER A 143 -17.70 16.26 4.91
CA SER A 143 -19.16 16.19 4.70
C SER A 143 -19.95 17.13 5.63
N ALA A 144 -19.30 17.73 6.64
CA ALA A 144 -19.93 18.67 7.56
C ALA A 144 -19.81 20.15 7.11
N SER A 145 -18.85 20.49 6.25
CA SER A 145 -18.83 21.79 5.58
C SER A 145 -19.82 21.76 4.42
N THR A 146 -21.10 21.84 4.78
CA THR A 146 -22.18 22.26 3.90
C THR A 146 -21.69 23.41 3.03
N TYR A 147 -21.81 23.27 1.70
CA TYR A 147 -21.68 24.36 0.74
C TYR A 147 -22.60 25.51 1.17
N SER A 148 -22.09 26.39 2.03
CA SER A 148 -22.73 27.63 2.40
C SER A 148 -22.35 28.65 1.33
N TYR A 149 -23.03 28.55 0.18
CA TYR A 149 -23.11 29.67 -0.75
C TYR A 149 -23.99 30.73 -0.08
N PHE A 150 -23.39 31.58 0.76
CA PHE A 150 -23.95 32.89 1.03
C PHE A 150 -23.67 33.78 -0.18
N VAL A 151 -24.76 34.37 -0.65
CA VAL A 151 -24.88 35.40 -1.67
C VAL A 151 -24.33 36.71 -1.10
N ASP A 152 -23.53 37.43 -1.89
CA ASP A 152 -23.40 38.89 -1.80
C ASP A 152 -23.36 39.46 -3.23
N GLU A 153 -24.49 39.99 -3.67
CA GLU A 153 -24.64 41.30 -4.35
C GLU A 153 -26.11 41.74 -4.38
#